data_AF-A0A2M8CFC0-F1
#
_entry.id   AF-A0A2M8CFC0-F1
#
_cell.length_a   1.000
_cell.length_b   1.000
_cell.length_c   1.000
_cell.angle_alpha   90.00
_cell.angle_beta   90.00
_cell.angle_gamma   90.00
#
_symmetry.space_group_name_H-M   'P 1'
#
loop_
_entity.id
_entity.type
_entity.pdbx_description
1 polymer ?
#
loop_
_entity_poly.entity_id
_entity_poly.type
_entity_poly.pdbx_seq_one_letter_code
_entity_poly.pdbx_strand_id
1 'polypeptide(L)'
;RVAHVDDAIDLAVRCEHGFRHTAIMHSLNIAKLSKMAKSMNCSIFIKNGPSYAGLGEGGAGFASFTIASPTGEGVTRARTFTRERRCTLVDYFRII
;
A
#
# COMPACT_ATOMS: atom_id res chain seq x y z
N ARG A 1 -1.24 13.19 -22.73
CA ARG A 1 0.20 12.91 -22.83
C ARG A 1 0.95 14.09 -22.25
N VAL A 2 2.04 13.87 -21.53
CA VAL A 2 2.88 14.92 -20.92
C VAL A 2 4.32 14.76 -21.38
N ALA A 3 5.09 15.84 -21.33
CA ALA A 3 6.47 15.87 -21.83
C ALA A 3 7.47 15.28 -20.83
N HIS A 4 7.32 15.58 -19.54
CA HIS A 4 8.24 15.16 -18.49
C HIS A 4 7.58 14.26 -17.45
N VAL A 5 8.40 13.41 -16.81
CA VAL A 5 7.94 12.48 -15.77
C VAL A 5 7.42 13.19 -14.52
N ASP A 6 7.96 14.37 -14.20
CA ASP A 6 7.49 15.14 -13.05
C ASP A 6 6.08 15.68 -13.29
N ASP A 7 5.80 16.21 -14.48
CA ASP A 7 4.43 16.60 -14.88
C ASP A 7 3.48 15.39 -14.88
N ALA A 8 3.99 14.20 -15.23
CA ALA A 8 3.21 12.96 -15.19
C ALA A 8 2.81 12.58 -13.76
N ILE A 9 3.73 12.75 -12.80
CA ILE A 9 3.46 12.50 -11.38
C ILE A 9 2.39 13.47 -10.89
N ASP A 10 2.52 14.76 -11.18
CA ASP A 10 1.58 15.79 -10.73
C ASP A 10 0.19 15.62 -11.37
N LEU A 11 0.15 15.23 -12.65
CA LEU A 11 -1.10 14.87 -13.32
C LEU A 11 -1.73 13.62 -12.69
N ALA A 12 -0.94 12.58 -12.42
CA ALA A 12 -1.44 11.35 -11.83
C ALA A 12 -2.04 11.59 -10.44
N VAL A 13 -1.39 12.39 -9.59
CA VAL A 13 -1.91 12.78 -8.27
C VAL A 13 -3.26 13.50 -8.40
N ARG A 14 -3.40 14.40 -9.37
CA ARG A 14 -4.69 15.08 -9.63
C ARG A 14 -5.77 14.12 -10.11
N CYS A 15 -5.44 13.22 -11.05
CA CYS A 15 -6.38 12.24 -11.59
C CYS A 15 -6.84 11.20 -10.57
N GLU A 16 -6.05 10.96 -9.53
CA GLU A 16 -6.39 10.03 -8.46
C GLU A 16 -7.47 10.57 -7.52
N HIS A 17 -7.72 11.88 -7.55
CA HIS A 17 -8.73 12.57 -6.74
C HIS A 17 -8.55 12.43 -5.21
N GLY A 18 -7.38 11.98 -4.76
CA GLY A 18 -7.08 11.85 -3.34
C GLY A 18 -7.71 10.62 -2.67
N PHE A 19 -8.16 9.62 -3.42
CA PHE A 19 -8.67 8.36 -2.88
C PHE A 19 -7.60 7.55 -2.15
N ARG A 20 -6.33 7.78 -2.47
CA ARG A 20 -5.14 7.07 -2.00
C ARG A 20 -5.28 5.55 -2.07
N HIS A 21 -5.93 5.04 -3.12
CA HIS A 21 -6.25 3.61 -3.19
C HIS A 21 -5.13 2.81 -3.86
N THR A 22 -4.92 3.00 -5.16
CA THR A 22 -3.95 2.25 -5.94
C THR A 22 -3.29 3.13 -6.99
N ALA A 23 -1.97 2.99 -7.16
CA ALA A 23 -1.26 3.57 -8.30
C ALA A 23 -0.19 2.63 -8.85
N ILE A 24 0.16 2.84 -10.12
CA ILE A 24 1.10 1.99 -10.87
C ILE A 24 2.06 2.90 -11.62
N MET A 25 3.35 2.56 -11.59
CA MET A 25 4.36 3.26 -12.38
C MET A 25 5.32 2.27 -13.05
N HIS A 26 5.57 2.48 -14.35
CA HIS A 26 6.62 1.79 -15.09
C HIS A 26 7.80 2.73 -15.28
N SER A 27 8.94 2.42 -14.65
CA SER A 27 10.20 3.14 -14.78
C SER A 27 11.35 2.33 -14.19
N LEU A 28 12.55 2.47 -14.76
CA LEU A 28 13.78 1.94 -14.15
C LEU A 28 14.47 2.96 -13.25
N ASN A 29 14.03 4.23 -13.25
CA ASN A 29 14.64 5.28 -12.44
C ASN A 29 14.09 5.25 -11.01
N ILE A 30 14.92 4.75 -10.08
CA ILE A 30 14.56 4.59 -8.65
C ILE A 30 14.17 5.91 -7.99
N ALA A 31 14.86 7.01 -8.32
CA ALA A 31 14.55 8.32 -7.74
C ALA A 31 13.14 8.80 -8.13
N LYS A 32 12.73 8.55 -9.39
CA LYS A 32 11.39 8.89 -9.86
C LYS A 32 10.33 7.95 -9.31
N LEU A 33 10.61 6.65 -9.20
CA LEU A 33 9.73 5.70 -8.51
C LEU A 33 9.50 6.10 -7.04
N SER A 34 10.57 6.54 -6.35
CA SER A 34 10.49 7.00 -4.96
C SER A 34 9.68 8.29 -4.84
N LYS A 35 9.90 9.27 -5.73
CA LYS A 35 9.12 10.52 -5.77
C LYS A 35 7.62 10.22 -5.95
N MET A 36 7.26 9.41 -6.95
CA MET A 36 5.87 9.04 -7.21
C MET A 36 5.23 8.33 -6.01
N ALA A 37 5.93 7.36 -5.41
CA ALA A 37 5.41 6.63 -4.25
C ALA A 37 5.07 7.57 -3.08
N LYS A 38 5.95 8.54 -2.79
CA LYS A 38 5.77 9.52 -1.71
C LYS A 38 4.64 10.50 -2.03
N SER A 39 4.60 11.02 -3.25
CA SER A 39 3.57 12.00 -3.67
C SER A 39 2.17 11.38 -3.69
N MET A 40 2.07 10.12 -4.14
CA MET A 40 0.79 9.46 -4.31
C MET A 40 0.21 8.89 -3.00
N ASN A 41 1.08 8.37 -2.12
CA ASN A 41 0.69 7.86 -0.79
C ASN A 41 -0.53 6.88 -0.82
N CYS A 42 -0.58 5.99 -1.81
CA CYS A 42 -1.64 4.99 -1.94
C CYS A 42 -1.43 3.79 -1.00
N SER A 43 -2.52 3.10 -0.65
CA SER A 43 -2.51 1.80 0.01
C SER A 43 -1.73 0.74 -0.77
N ILE A 44 -1.81 0.78 -2.10
CA ILE A 44 -1.09 -0.14 -3.00
C ILE A 44 -0.33 0.66 -4.06
N PHE A 45 0.98 0.43 -4.17
CA PHE A 45 1.81 1.03 -5.21
C PHE A 45 2.65 -0.02 -5.94
N ILE A 46 2.30 -0.29 -7.20
CA ILE A 46 2.98 -1.29 -8.04
C ILE A 46 4.04 -0.62 -8.92
N LYS A 47 5.20 -1.24 -9.02
CA LYS A 47 6.35 -0.76 -9.81
C LYS A 47 6.69 -1.81 -10.87
N ASN A 48 6.68 -1.43 -12.14
CA ASN A 48 7.06 -2.30 -13.27
C ASN A 48 6.28 -3.62 -13.37
N GLY A 49 5.02 -3.64 -12.95
CA GLY A 49 4.19 -4.85 -12.95
C GLY A 49 2.72 -4.53 -13.21
N PRO A 50 1.91 -5.57 -13.49
CA PRO A 50 0.47 -5.44 -13.68
C PRO A 50 -0.23 -5.06 -12.36
N SER A 51 -1.43 -4.48 -12.45
CA SER A 51 -2.20 -4.01 -11.28
C SER A 51 -2.48 -5.11 -10.25
N TYR A 52 -2.79 -6.33 -10.71
CA TYR A 52 -3.10 -7.48 -9.87
C TYR A 52 -1.89 -8.00 -9.07
N ALA A 53 -0.66 -7.57 -9.41
CA ALA A 53 0.52 -7.89 -8.61
C ALA A 53 0.45 -7.29 -7.20
N GLY A 54 -0.34 -6.22 -7.01
CA GLY A 54 -0.64 -5.67 -5.69
C GLY A 54 -1.55 -6.55 -4.81
N LEU A 55 -2.15 -7.61 -5.39
CA LEU A 55 -3.06 -8.55 -4.73
C LEU A 55 -2.45 -9.94 -4.54
N GLY A 56 -1.12 -10.08 -4.66
CA GLY A 56 -0.41 -11.34 -4.44
C GLY A 56 -0.31 -12.25 -5.66
N GLU A 57 -0.87 -11.90 -6.82
CA GLU A 57 -0.68 -12.65 -8.07
C GLU A 57 0.54 -12.13 -8.82
N GLY A 58 1.65 -12.88 -8.78
CA GLY A 58 2.92 -12.47 -9.41
C GLY A 58 3.66 -11.32 -8.70
N GLY A 59 3.13 -10.82 -7.58
CA GLY A 59 3.78 -9.88 -6.67
C GLY A 59 3.86 -10.43 -5.24
N ALA A 60 4.76 -9.89 -4.42
CA ALA A 60 4.89 -10.32 -3.03
C ALA A 60 3.70 -9.85 -2.18
N GLY A 61 3.20 -10.72 -1.30
CA GLY A 61 2.08 -10.39 -0.40
C GLY A 61 1.06 -11.52 -0.30
N PHE A 62 -0.13 -11.17 0.19
CA PHE A 62 -1.28 -12.07 0.27
C PHE A 62 -2.46 -11.46 -0.50
N ALA A 63 -3.36 -12.31 -0.97
CA ALA A 63 -4.57 -11.89 -1.66
C ALA A 63 -5.66 -11.42 -0.68
N SER A 64 -6.33 -10.32 -1.04
CA SER A 64 -7.58 -9.85 -0.43
C SER A 64 -8.37 -9.08 -1.48
N PHE A 65 -9.69 -9.15 -1.38
CA PHE A 65 -10.62 -8.38 -2.20
C PHE A 65 -11.27 -7.23 -1.42
N THR A 66 -10.76 -6.95 -0.23
CA THR A 66 -11.16 -5.79 0.57
C THR A 66 -9.90 -4.98 0.89
N ILE A 67 -9.87 -3.75 0.37
CA ILE A 67 -8.77 -2.80 0.55
C ILE A 67 -9.32 -1.56 1.25
N ALA A 68 -9.01 -1.44 2.53
CA ALA A 68 -9.53 -0.41 3.40
C ALA A 68 -8.63 0.84 3.35
N SER A 69 -8.78 1.63 2.28
CA SER A 69 -7.96 2.84 2.06
C SER A 69 -8.35 4.02 2.97
N PRO A 70 -9.64 4.36 3.18
CA PRO A 70 -10.02 5.49 4.03
C PRO A 70 -9.74 5.29 5.52
N THR A 71 -9.85 4.05 6.02
CA THR A 71 -9.67 3.68 7.43
C THR A 71 -8.24 3.23 7.74
N GLY A 72 -7.45 2.87 6.73
CA GLY A 72 -6.00 2.71 6.82
C GLY A 72 -5.52 1.28 7.15
N GLU A 73 -6.40 0.30 7.22
CA GLU A 73 -6.01 -1.11 7.42
C GLU A 73 -5.35 -1.72 6.17
N GLY A 74 -5.50 -1.05 5.01
CA GLY A 74 -4.90 -1.47 3.75
C GLY A 74 -5.49 -2.77 3.23
N VAL A 75 -4.65 -3.69 2.78
CA VAL A 75 -5.07 -5.02 2.31
C VAL A 75 -5.50 -5.84 3.54
N THR A 76 -6.81 -6.03 3.72
CA THR A 76 -7.35 -6.66 4.93
C THR A 76 -6.97 -8.14 5.03
N ARG A 77 -6.78 -8.63 6.26
CA ARG A 77 -6.49 -10.04 6.57
C ARG A 77 -7.29 -10.48 7.78
N ALA A 78 -7.26 -11.76 8.12
CA ALA A 78 -7.98 -12.30 9.28
C ALA A 78 -7.77 -11.46 10.57
N ARG A 79 -6.54 -10.99 10.84
CA ARG A 79 -6.25 -10.12 11.99
C ARG A 79 -7.02 -8.80 12.00
N THR A 80 -7.33 -8.22 10.84
CA THR A 80 -8.09 -6.98 10.69
C THR A 80 -9.51 -7.10 11.28
N PHE A 81 -10.08 -8.30 11.29
CA PHE A 81 -11.43 -8.56 11.78
C PHE A 81 -11.47 -9.12 13.21
N THR A 82 -10.39 -8.93 13.98
CA THR A 82 -10.28 -9.42 15.36
C THR A 82 -10.00 -8.29 16.34
N ARG A 83 -10.43 -8.45 17.59
CA ARG A 83 -10.14 -7.49 18.66
C ARG A 83 -8.85 -7.88 19.37
N GLU A 84 -7.87 -6.99 19.38
CA GLU A 84 -6.67 -7.18 20.19
C GLU A 84 -7.05 -7.23 21.69
N ARG A 85 -6.52 -8.21 22.41
CA ARG A 85 -6.68 -8.33 23.86
C ARG A 85 -5.30 -8.46 24.48
N ARG A 86 -4.97 -7.53 25.39
CA ARG A 86 -3.77 -7.60 26.21
C ARG A 86 -4.15 -8.18 27.58
N CYS A 87 -3.49 -9.26 27.98
CA CYS A 87 -3.66 -9.89 29.28
C CYS A 87 -2.27 -10.01 29.92
N THR A 88 -2.13 -9.49 31.14
CA THR A 88 -0.86 -9.52 31.88
C THR A 88 -1.05 -10.35 33.13
N LEU A 89 -0.15 -11.31 33.35
CA LEU A 89 -0.06 -12.05 34.60
C LEU A 89 0.95 -11.35 35.51
N VAL A 90 0.47 -10.81 36.63
CA VAL A 90 1.30 -10.09 37.62
C VAL A 90 1.74 -11.08 38.70
N ASP A 91 2.99 -10.95 39.14
CA ASP A 91 3.62 -11.73 40.23
C ASP A 91 3.73 -13.26 40.04
N TYR A 92 3.29 -13.81 38.90
CA TYR A 92 3.30 -15.26 38.65
C TYR A 92 3.85 -15.60 37.25
N PHE A 93 4.27 -16.85 37.06
CA PHE A 93 4.75 -17.39 35.77
C PHE A 93 6.09 -16.80 35.28
N ARG A 94 6.95 -16.38 36.21
CA ARG A 94 8.38 -16.16 35.97
C ARG A 94 9.11 -17.50 36.02
N ILE A 95 9.42 -18.07 34.86
CA ILE A 95 10.20 -19.31 34.72
C ILE A 95 11.65 -18.90 34.45
N ILE A 96 12.57 -19.31 35.33
CA ILE A 96 14.03 -19.10 35.21
C ILE A 96 14.66 -20.43 34.79
#